data_AF-A0A975XHS8-F1
#
_entry.id   AF-A0A975XHS8-F1
#
_cell.length_a   1.000
_cell.length_b   1.000
_cell.length_c   1.000
_cell.angle_alpha   90.00
_cell.angle_beta   90.00
_cell.angle_gamma   90.00
#
_symmetry.space_group_name_H-M   'P 1'
#
loop_
_entity.id
_entity.type
_entity.pdbx_description
1 polymer ?
#
loop_
_entity_poly.entity_id
_entity_poly.type
_entity_poly.pdbx_seq_one_letter_code
_entity_poly.pdbx_strand_id
1 'polypeptide(L)'
;MTNVSATPAFPTVSPEAVRNALRNRDEIALIDVREEDPFAQEHPLWAANFPLSRLELDAWARIPRRDTLIVVYGEHAGADLAPRAAAVLQGLGYTRVHRLEGGLRAWIDGGGEVFRDVNVPSKSFGEVVEAARHTPSLAAEEVQALIDSRADVVIVDARRFDEYQTMSIPTATSVPGAELVLRVRELAPDPRTRVIVNCAGRTRSIIGTQSLVNAGIPNPVAALRNGTIGWTLAGQQLDHGASRRAPAAVSDANRDSARRGARAIADRAGVRRIALAQLDTLQSPGRTVYRFDVRTPEEFADGHLPGFVNAPGGQLVQETDHSAPVRGARIVLADDDDVRASMTGSWLAQMGWEVWVVEPVAASERSETGAVAAPVPTPTPVASVGTAQLAAWLDAGDGSTAVLDFTTSANYVRRHIPGAYFVIRAQLADALARIPRRQRYVLTCGSSLLARFAAADLRRLTEAEVFVLEGGTQAWITAGLPLESGETRLASDRTDRYRRPYEGTDNPREAMQGYLDWEFGLIAQLERDGTHGFRVV
;
A
#
# COMPACT_ATOMS: atom_id res chain seq x y z
N MET A 1 -22.90 -1.51 -38.93
CA MET A 1 -22.32 -0.19 -38.58
C MET A 1 -22.87 0.18 -37.21
N THR A 2 -22.27 -0.38 -36.17
CA THR A 2 -22.65 -0.13 -34.78
C THR A 2 -22.05 1.19 -34.33
N ASN A 3 -22.90 2.00 -33.71
CA ASN A 3 -22.63 3.35 -33.26
C ASN A 3 -21.45 3.32 -32.25
N VAL A 4 -20.26 3.73 -32.67
CA VAL A 4 -19.15 4.00 -31.75
C VAL A 4 -19.58 5.21 -30.94
N SER A 5 -20.18 4.96 -29.77
CA SER A 5 -20.48 6.01 -28.80
C SER A 5 -19.22 6.83 -28.59
N ALA A 6 -19.23 8.09 -29.03
CA ALA A 6 -18.12 9.00 -28.83
C ALA A 6 -17.74 8.96 -27.34
N THR A 7 -16.48 8.62 -27.05
CA THR A 7 -15.97 8.61 -25.69
C THR A 7 -16.18 10.01 -25.12
N PRO A 8 -16.77 10.17 -23.92
CA PRO A 8 -16.97 11.49 -23.34
C PRO A 8 -15.64 12.24 -23.33
N ALA A 9 -15.61 13.46 -23.89
CA ALA A 9 -14.43 14.28 -23.85
C ALA A 9 -14.23 14.79 -22.41
N PHE A 10 -13.32 14.15 -21.66
CA PHE A 10 -12.94 14.62 -20.34
C PHE A 10 -11.94 15.79 -20.46
N PRO A 11 -12.10 16.84 -19.64
CA PRO A 11 -11.18 17.97 -19.63
C PRO A 11 -9.77 17.50 -19.27
N THR A 12 -8.76 18.25 -19.70
CA THR A 12 -7.35 17.96 -19.44
C THR A 12 -6.77 18.95 -18.43
N VAL A 13 -5.66 18.57 -17.80
CA VAL A 13 -4.79 19.44 -16.98
C VAL A 13 -3.36 19.22 -17.46
N SER A 14 -2.61 20.30 -17.67
CA SER A 14 -1.21 20.21 -18.10
C SER A 14 -0.31 19.71 -16.96
N PRO A 15 0.82 19.04 -17.27
CA PRO A 15 1.80 18.65 -16.26
C PRO A 15 2.24 19.80 -15.35
N GLU A 16 2.48 20.99 -15.90
CA GLU A 16 2.88 22.17 -15.11
C GLU A 16 1.77 22.65 -14.16
N ALA A 17 0.50 22.57 -14.57
CA ALA A 17 -0.62 22.89 -13.68
C ALA A 17 -0.73 21.88 -12.52
N VAL A 18 -0.48 20.59 -12.76
CA VAL A 18 -0.38 19.57 -11.70
C VAL A 18 0.77 19.88 -10.74
N ARG A 19 1.97 20.20 -11.27
CA ARG A 19 3.14 20.57 -10.45
C ARG A 19 2.88 21.82 -9.61
N ASN A 20 2.20 22.81 -10.16
CA ASN A 20 1.82 24.02 -9.43
C ASN A 20 0.82 23.73 -8.30
N ALA A 21 -0.18 22.87 -8.53
CA ALA A 21 -1.08 22.42 -7.46
C ALA A 21 -0.30 21.73 -6.33
N LEU A 22 0.66 20.86 -6.65
CA LEU A 22 1.52 20.18 -5.67
C LEU A 22 2.38 21.18 -4.87
N ARG A 23 3.02 22.15 -5.54
CA ARG A 23 3.84 23.20 -4.89
C ARG A 23 2.99 24.10 -3.98
N ASN A 24 1.78 24.45 -4.43
CA ASN A 24 0.83 25.26 -3.66
C ASN A 24 0.14 24.48 -2.53
N ARG A 25 0.31 23.15 -2.51
CA ARG A 25 -0.36 22.23 -1.57
C ARG A 25 -1.89 22.23 -1.71
N ASP A 26 -2.37 22.48 -2.93
CA ASP A 26 -3.76 22.29 -3.29
C ASP A 26 -4.12 20.81 -3.26
N GLU A 27 -5.34 20.46 -2.85
CA GLU A 27 -5.76 19.06 -2.83
C GLU A 27 -5.89 18.47 -4.23
N ILE A 28 -5.06 17.47 -4.53
CA ILE A 28 -5.02 16.78 -5.83
C ILE A 28 -4.79 15.28 -5.65
N ALA A 29 -5.52 14.48 -6.42
CA ALA A 29 -5.25 13.06 -6.62
C ALA A 29 -4.71 12.85 -8.04
N LEU A 30 -3.38 12.77 -8.17
CA LEU A 30 -2.75 12.33 -9.41
C LEU A 30 -2.72 10.80 -9.38
N ILE A 31 -3.44 10.14 -10.29
CA ILE A 31 -3.55 8.68 -10.26
C ILE A 31 -3.10 8.03 -11.57
N ASP A 32 -2.25 7.02 -11.42
CA ASP A 32 -1.82 6.13 -12.49
C ASP A 32 -2.77 4.95 -12.57
N VAL A 33 -3.43 4.77 -13.73
CA VAL A 33 -4.45 3.74 -13.91
C VAL A 33 -3.91 2.48 -14.60
N ARG A 34 -2.60 2.41 -14.83
CA ARG A 34 -1.92 1.18 -15.25
C ARG A 34 -1.86 0.19 -14.08
N GLU A 35 -1.52 -1.05 -14.38
CA GLU A 35 -1.25 -2.06 -13.36
C GLU A 35 0.01 -1.72 -12.53
N GLU A 36 0.22 -2.40 -11.40
CA GLU A 36 1.29 -2.02 -10.45
C GLU A 36 2.69 -2.13 -11.06
N ASP A 37 2.98 -3.16 -11.87
CA ASP A 37 4.31 -3.32 -12.47
C ASP A 37 4.69 -2.16 -13.43
N PRO A 38 3.89 -1.81 -14.46
CA PRO A 38 4.20 -0.66 -15.31
C PRO A 38 4.17 0.68 -14.58
N PHE A 39 3.36 0.83 -13.53
CA PHE A 39 3.46 1.98 -12.62
C PHE A 39 4.84 2.05 -11.98
N ALA A 40 5.28 0.95 -11.36
CA ALA A 40 6.55 0.84 -10.67
C ALA A 40 7.77 0.97 -11.60
N GLN A 41 7.62 0.95 -12.92
CA GLN A 41 8.73 1.21 -13.84
C GLN A 41 9.06 2.71 -13.96
N GLU A 42 8.05 3.57 -13.95
CA GLU A 42 8.19 5.02 -14.07
C GLU A 42 6.87 5.74 -13.74
N HIS A 43 6.88 6.60 -12.73
CA HIS A 43 5.73 7.43 -12.35
C HIS A 43 6.15 8.75 -11.66
N PRO A 44 5.34 9.82 -11.69
CA PRO A 44 5.59 11.03 -10.89
C PRO A 44 5.62 10.75 -9.39
N LEU A 45 6.38 11.54 -8.62
CA LEU A 45 6.57 11.35 -7.17
C LEU A 45 5.26 11.13 -6.40
N TRP A 46 4.27 11.98 -6.66
CA TRP A 46 2.99 12.02 -5.95
C TRP A 46 1.87 11.26 -6.67
N ALA A 47 2.18 10.50 -7.71
CA ALA A 47 1.18 9.65 -8.36
C ALA A 47 0.87 8.44 -7.49
N ALA A 48 -0.41 8.21 -7.20
CA ALA A 48 -0.87 6.99 -6.54
C ALA A 48 -1.34 5.98 -7.59
N ASN A 49 -0.99 4.70 -7.43
CA ASN A 49 -1.48 3.66 -8.33
C ASN A 49 -2.94 3.28 -8.02
N PHE A 50 -3.77 3.34 -9.05
CA PHE A 50 -5.18 2.96 -9.06
C PHE A 50 -5.48 2.17 -10.34
N PRO A 51 -5.03 0.90 -10.44
CA PRO A 51 -5.23 0.13 -11.65
C PRO A 51 -6.68 0.17 -12.11
N LEU A 52 -6.91 0.47 -13.39
CA LEU A 52 -8.27 0.52 -13.97
C LEU A 52 -9.03 -0.78 -13.69
N SER A 53 -8.31 -1.90 -13.58
CA SER A 53 -8.85 -3.20 -13.20
C SER A 53 -9.65 -3.18 -11.89
N ARG A 54 -9.35 -2.30 -10.94
CA ARG A 54 -9.88 -2.35 -9.56
C ARG A 54 -10.50 -1.04 -9.09
N LEU A 55 -10.58 -0.05 -9.97
CA LEU A 55 -10.86 1.34 -9.64
C LEU A 55 -12.12 1.53 -8.78
N GLU A 56 -13.20 0.78 -9.07
CA GLU A 56 -14.45 0.84 -8.31
C GLU A 56 -14.31 0.35 -6.86
N LEU A 57 -13.40 -0.59 -6.60
CA LEU A 57 -13.20 -1.17 -5.28
C LEU A 57 -12.44 -0.22 -4.35
N ASP A 58 -11.60 0.64 -4.92
CA ASP A 58 -10.63 1.42 -4.17
C ASP A 58 -11.00 2.91 -4.08
N ALA A 59 -11.67 3.45 -5.11
CA ALA A 59 -11.84 4.89 -5.25
C ALA A 59 -12.59 5.52 -4.07
N TRP A 60 -13.71 4.95 -3.64
CA TRP A 60 -14.53 5.54 -2.57
C TRP A 60 -13.84 5.56 -1.20
N ALA A 61 -13.03 4.54 -0.90
CA ALA A 61 -12.29 4.47 0.35
C ALA A 61 -11.11 5.45 0.35
N ARG A 62 -10.36 5.51 -0.75
CA ARG A 62 -9.09 6.24 -0.84
C ARG A 62 -9.25 7.71 -1.27
N ILE A 63 -10.32 8.05 -1.99
CA ILE A 63 -10.67 9.43 -2.42
C ILE A 63 -12.10 9.74 -1.94
N PRO A 64 -12.32 9.91 -0.62
CA PRO A 64 -13.68 9.97 -0.08
C PRO A 64 -14.50 11.17 -0.56
N ARG A 65 -13.83 12.28 -0.90
CA ARG A 65 -14.49 13.52 -1.33
C ARG A 65 -14.74 13.55 -2.85
N ARG A 66 -16.01 13.73 -3.25
CA ARG A 66 -16.49 13.65 -4.65
C ARG A 66 -16.11 14.82 -5.55
N ASP A 67 -15.79 15.99 -4.99
CA ASP A 67 -15.31 17.16 -5.72
C ASP A 67 -13.78 17.33 -5.62
N THR A 68 -13.05 16.27 -5.28
CA THR A 68 -11.58 16.25 -5.37
C THR A 68 -11.14 16.43 -6.82
N LEU A 69 -10.12 17.28 -7.04
CA LEU A 69 -9.43 17.34 -8.33
C LEU A 69 -8.69 16.02 -8.54
N ILE A 70 -9.19 15.20 -9.46
CA ILE A 70 -8.58 13.93 -9.84
C ILE A 70 -7.99 14.11 -11.24
N VAL A 71 -6.70 13.81 -11.38
CA VAL A 71 -5.99 13.82 -12.66
C VAL A 71 -5.54 12.40 -12.97
N VAL A 72 -6.14 11.80 -13.99
CA VAL A 72 -5.88 10.40 -14.39
C VAL A 72 -4.92 10.32 -15.58
N TYR A 73 -4.03 9.34 -15.56
CA TYR A 73 -3.20 8.99 -16.72
C TYR A 73 -2.88 7.50 -16.73
N GLY A 74 -2.53 6.96 -17.90
CA GLY A 74 -2.07 5.59 -18.02
C GLY A 74 -2.30 5.05 -19.43
N GLU A 75 -1.35 4.30 -19.94
CA GLU A 75 -1.42 3.66 -21.26
C GLU A 75 -1.03 2.18 -21.13
N HIS A 76 -1.67 1.33 -21.92
CA HIS A 76 -1.27 -0.06 -22.09
C HIS A 76 -1.25 -0.42 -23.57
N ALA A 77 -0.11 -0.91 -24.06
CA ALA A 77 0.08 -1.35 -25.45
C ALA A 77 -0.39 -0.32 -26.51
N GLY A 78 -0.12 0.98 -26.28
CA GLY A 78 -0.55 2.06 -27.18
C GLY A 78 -2.00 2.54 -26.97
N ALA A 79 -2.77 1.88 -26.09
CA ALA A 79 -4.14 2.27 -25.77
C ALA A 79 -4.20 3.12 -24.50
N ASP A 80 -4.74 4.34 -24.64
CA ASP A 80 -4.97 5.26 -23.51
C ASP A 80 -6.08 4.71 -22.60
N LEU A 81 -5.72 4.40 -21.34
CA LEU A 81 -6.64 3.91 -20.31
C LEU A 81 -7.38 5.05 -19.60
N ALA A 82 -6.86 6.29 -19.68
CA ALA A 82 -7.35 7.44 -18.94
C ALA A 82 -8.82 7.79 -19.22
N PRO A 83 -9.34 7.76 -20.48
CA PRO A 83 -10.75 8.04 -20.75
C PRO A 83 -11.70 7.02 -20.12
N ARG A 84 -11.32 5.73 -20.10
CA ARG A 84 -12.11 4.68 -19.45
C ARG A 84 -12.14 4.88 -17.94
N ALA A 85 -10.97 5.15 -17.33
CA ALA A 85 -10.88 5.43 -15.90
C ALA A 85 -11.68 6.69 -15.50
N ALA A 86 -11.61 7.75 -16.30
CA ALA A 86 -12.35 8.98 -16.06
C ALA A 86 -13.87 8.75 -16.11
N ALA A 87 -14.36 7.94 -17.06
CA ALA A 87 -15.76 7.55 -17.14
C ALA A 87 -16.22 6.72 -15.94
N VAL A 88 -15.39 5.78 -15.46
CA VAL A 88 -15.67 5.03 -14.23
C VAL A 88 -15.79 6.00 -13.05
N LEU A 89 -14.81 6.89 -12.83
CA LEU A 89 -14.85 7.85 -11.73
C LEU A 89 -16.07 8.79 -11.80
N GLN A 90 -16.40 9.30 -12.98
CA GLN A 90 -17.61 10.11 -13.15
C GLN A 90 -18.88 9.32 -12.79
N GLY A 91 -18.97 8.06 -13.21
CA GLY A 91 -20.05 7.14 -12.83
C GLY A 91 -20.11 6.85 -11.33
N LEU A 92 -18.98 6.92 -10.63
CA LEU A 92 -18.89 6.83 -9.17
C LEU A 92 -19.25 8.13 -8.43
N GLY A 93 -19.64 9.18 -9.16
CA GLY A 93 -20.08 10.47 -8.64
C GLY A 93 -18.97 11.51 -8.48
N TYR A 94 -17.76 11.28 -8.99
CA TYR A 94 -16.71 12.30 -8.97
C TYR A 94 -16.99 13.41 -9.99
N THR A 95 -16.92 14.66 -9.54
CA THR A 95 -17.35 15.83 -10.33
C THR A 95 -16.19 16.60 -10.96
N ARG A 96 -14.95 16.39 -10.49
CA ARG A 96 -13.74 17.10 -10.95
C ARG A 96 -12.68 16.13 -11.46
N VAL A 97 -13.06 15.34 -12.47
CA VAL A 97 -12.19 14.34 -13.10
C VAL A 97 -11.59 14.91 -14.39
N HIS A 98 -10.26 14.93 -14.45
CA HIS A 98 -9.47 15.40 -15.58
C HIS A 98 -8.49 14.32 -16.03
N ARG A 99 -8.07 14.40 -17.29
CA ARG A 99 -6.94 13.61 -17.80
C ARG A 99 -5.65 14.44 -17.74
N LEU A 100 -4.52 13.80 -17.51
CA LEU A 100 -3.21 14.44 -17.69
C LEU A 100 -3.01 14.69 -19.19
N GLU A 101 -2.85 15.95 -19.57
CA GLU A 101 -2.60 16.32 -20.97
C GLU A 101 -1.33 15.63 -21.49
N GLY A 102 -1.46 14.85 -22.57
CA GLY A 102 -0.35 14.09 -23.15
C GLY A 102 0.20 12.95 -22.28
N GLY A 103 -0.46 12.62 -21.17
CA GLY A 103 -0.13 11.50 -20.30
C GLY A 103 1.27 11.59 -19.67
N LEU A 104 1.84 10.42 -19.33
CA LEU A 104 3.16 10.34 -18.71
C LEU A 104 4.28 10.87 -19.63
N ARG A 105 4.14 10.70 -20.95
CA ARG A 105 5.13 11.19 -21.91
C ARG A 105 5.26 12.71 -21.85
N ALA A 106 4.15 13.45 -21.88
CA ALA A 106 4.18 14.90 -21.76
C ALA A 106 4.63 15.39 -20.37
N TRP A 107 4.41 14.61 -19.31
CA TRP A 107 5.03 14.89 -18.00
C TRP A 107 6.56 14.90 -18.09
N ILE A 108 7.13 13.85 -18.69
CA ILE A 108 8.58 13.71 -18.87
C ILE A 108 9.12 14.79 -19.80
N ASP A 109 8.49 14.97 -20.97
CA ASP A 109 8.93 15.95 -21.98
C ASP A 109 8.82 17.39 -21.45
N GLY A 110 7.89 17.64 -20.52
CA GLY A 110 7.74 18.89 -19.77
C GLY A 110 8.74 19.08 -18.61
N GLY A 111 9.73 18.20 -18.47
CA GLY A 111 10.74 18.25 -17.41
C GLY A 111 10.22 17.85 -16.02
N GLY A 112 9.14 17.08 -15.97
CA GLY A 112 8.66 16.44 -14.74
C GLY A 112 9.53 15.22 -14.40
N GLU A 113 10.03 15.15 -13.17
CA GLU A 113 10.80 14.00 -12.70
C GLU A 113 9.89 12.76 -12.60
N VAL A 114 10.45 11.59 -12.88
CA VAL A 114 9.78 10.29 -12.69
C VAL A 114 10.65 9.38 -11.84
N PHE A 115 9.98 8.49 -11.13
CA PHE A 115 10.57 7.58 -10.17
C PHE A 115 10.17 6.15 -10.51
N ARG A 116 11.06 5.21 -10.17
CA ARG A 116 10.81 3.77 -10.20
C ARG A 116 10.36 3.31 -8.81
N ASP A 117 9.87 2.07 -8.72
CA ASP A 117 9.43 1.37 -7.51
C ASP A 117 8.06 1.88 -7.02
N VAL A 118 7.70 1.56 -5.78
CA VAL A 118 6.43 1.90 -5.14
C VAL A 118 6.68 2.62 -3.81
N ASN A 119 5.68 3.36 -3.34
CA ASN A 119 5.74 4.13 -2.10
C ASN A 119 6.93 5.12 -2.05
N VAL A 120 7.27 5.68 -3.21
CA VAL A 120 8.45 6.51 -3.42
C VAL A 120 8.53 7.71 -2.47
N PRO A 121 7.44 8.46 -2.17
CA PRO A 121 7.53 9.56 -1.21
C PRO A 121 8.06 9.12 0.15
N SER A 122 7.56 8.00 0.67
CA SER A 122 7.96 7.45 1.96
C SER A 122 9.40 6.95 1.96
N LYS A 123 9.83 6.25 0.90
CA LYS A 123 11.20 5.74 0.77
C LYS A 123 12.21 6.88 0.62
N SER A 124 11.92 7.83 -0.26
CA SER A 124 12.77 9.01 -0.48
C SER A 124 12.87 9.85 0.78
N PHE A 125 11.79 10.00 1.54
CA PHE A 125 11.83 10.68 2.83
C PHE A 125 12.73 9.97 3.84
N GLY A 126 12.73 8.63 3.88
CA GLY A 126 13.68 7.86 4.69
C GLY A 126 15.14 8.22 4.41
N GLU A 127 15.51 8.33 3.13
CA GLU A 127 16.87 8.73 2.73
C GLU A 127 17.18 10.18 3.13
N VAL A 128 16.22 11.10 2.99
CA VAL A 128 16.37 12.49 3.46
C VAL A 128 16.61 12.56 4.98
N VAL A 129 15.94 11.69 5.76
CA VAL A 129 16.15 11.60 7.22
C VAL A 129 17.56 11.13 7.54
N GLU A 130 18.06 10.06 6.90
CA GLU A 130 19.42 9.59 7.13
C GLU A 130 20.46 10.65 6.77
N ALA A 131 20.30 11.32 5.62
CA ALA A 131 21.20 12.37 5.19
C ALA A 131 21.22 13.58 6.14
N ALA A 132 20.06 14.02 6.62
CA ALA A 132 19.94 15.19 7.47
C ALA A 132 20.34 14.94 8.93
N ARG A 133 20.08 13.75 9.46
CA ARG A 133 20.30 13.41 10.88
C ARG A 133 21.49 12.52 11.14
N HIS A 134 22.15 12.03 10.08
CA HIS A 134 23.21 11.04 10.14
C HIS A 134 22.78 9.83 10.99
N THR A 135 21.59 9.30 10.70
CA THR A 135 20.98 8.20 11.45
C THR A 135 22.00 7.07 11.60
N PRO A 136 22.36 6.66 12.84
CA PRO A 136 23.42 5.68 13.03
C PRO A 136 23.10 4.34 12.36
N SER A 137 24.10 3.71 11.73
CA SER A 137 23.94 2.40 11.09
C SER A 137 25.16 1.50 11.28
N LEU A 138 24.92 0.19 11.32
CA LEU A 138 25.95 -0.86 11.37
C LEU A 138 25.87 -1.74 10.12
N ALA A 139 27.02 -2.16 9.59
CA ALA A 139 27.08 -3.13 8.51
C ALA A 139 26.60 -4.52 8.97
N ALA A 140 26.21 -5.37 8.02
CA ALA A 140 25.70 -6.70 8.30
C ALA A 140 26.74 -7.56 9.04
N GLU A 141 28.00 -7.48 8.62
CA GLU A 141 29.16 -8.16 9.23
C GLU A 141 29.41 -7.73 10.68
N GLU A 142 29.22 -6.44 10.99
CA GLU A 142 29.35 -5.92 12.35
C GLU A 142 28.23 -6.48 13.25
N VAL A 143 27.00 -6.55 12.74
CA VAL A 143 25.87 -7.09 13.50
C VAL A 143 26.00 -8.61 13.67
N GLN A 144 26.45 -9.35 12.66
CA GLN A 144 26.78 -10.78 12.79
C GLN A 144 27.84 -11.01 13.87
N ALA A 145 28.91 -10.21 13.89
CA ALA A 145 29.95 -10.32 14.93
C ALA A 145 29.41 -10.05 16.35
N LEU A 146 28.44 -9.13 16.51
CA LEU A 146 27.76 -8.91 17.78
C LEU A 146 26.93 -10.12 18.22
N ILE A 147 26.24 -10.78 17.28
CA ILE A 147 25.50 -12.01 17.54
C ILE A 147 26.46 -13.14 17.95
N ASP A 148 27.53 -13.34 17.18
CA ASP A 148 28.49 -14.43 17.38
C ASP A 148 29.24 -14.30 18.72
N SER A 149 29.58 -13.08 19.10
CA SER A 149 30.21 -12.78 20.39
C SER A 149 29.23 -12.75 21.57
N ARG A 150 27.93 -12.95 21.31
CA ARG A 150 26.83 -12.84 22.31
C ARG A 150 26.87 -11.50 23.05
N ALA A 151 27.13 -10.42 22.32
CA ALA A 151 27.09 -9.08 22.86
C ALA A 151 25.68 -8.75 23.39
N ASP A 152 25.59 -7.79 24.31
CA ASP A 152 24.32 -7.32 24.86
C ASP A 152 23.59 -6.44 23.83
N VAL A 153 22.84 -7.09 22.94
CA VAL A 153 22.11 -6.46 21.83
C VAL A 153 20.67 -6.95 21.75
N VAL A 154 19.79 -6.04 21.36
CA VAL A 154 18.39 -6.31 21.01
C VAL A 154 18.17 -5.90 19.57
N ILE A 155 17.85 -6.87 18.71
CA ILE A 155 17.52 -6.64 17.30
C ILE A 155 15.99 -6.63 17.14
N VAL A 156 15.45 -5.58 16.55
CA VAL A 156 14.00 -5.39 16.35
C VAL A 156 13.66 -5.18 14.87
N ASP A 157 12.69 -5.93 14.37
CA ASP A 157 12.24 -5.85 12.98
C ASP A 157 11.01 -4.94 12.87
N ALA A 158 11.15 -3.84 12.14
CA ALA A 158 10.15 -2.78 12.00
C ALA A 158 9.07 -3.05 10.95
N ARG A 159 9.12 -4.21 10.25
CA ARG A 159 8.17 -4.58 9.20
C ARG A 159 6.87 -5.15 9.76
N ARG A 160 5.93 -5.50 8.87
CA ARG A 160 4.77 -6.30 9.26
C ARG A 160 5.20 -7.69 9.74
N PHE A 161 4.36 -8.31 10.55
CA PHE A 161 4.67 -9.63 11.11
C PHE A 161 4.79 -10.70 10.01
N ASP A 162 3.97 -10.65 8.97
CA ASP A 162 4.05 -11.59 7.83
C ASP A 162 5.37 -11.47 7.06
N GLU A 163 5.91 -10.26 6.90
CA GLU A 163 7.22 -10.03 6.29
C GLU A 163 8.36 -10.59 7.16
N TYR A 164 8.26 -10.40 8.48
CA TYR A 164 9.20 -10.96 9.46
C TYR A 164 9.18 -12.51 9.46
N GLN A 165 7.99 -13.11 9.36
CA GLN A 165 7.86 -14.57 9.27
C GLN A 165 8.44 -15.14 7.97
N THR A 166 8.38 -14.37 6.87
CA THR A 166 8.95 -14.81 5.59
C THR A 166 10.47 -14.99 5.70
N MET A 167 11.15 -14.00 6.26
CA MET A 167 12.58 -14.04 6.55
C MET A 167 12.94 -12.99 7.59
N SER A 168 13.92 -13.24 8.46
CA SER A 168 14.31 -12.32 9.53
C SER A 168 15.80 -12.43 9.88
N ILE A 169 16.33 -11.41 10.54
CA ILE A 169 17.71 -11.44 11.06
C ILE A 169 17.75 -12.40 12.27
N PRO A 170 18.79 -13.24 12.40
CA PRO A 170 18.95 -14.08 13.57
C PRO A 170 18.84 -13.28 14.85
N THR A 171 18.18 -13.84 15.86
CA THR A 171 17.92 -13.18 17.16
C THR A 171 16.99 -11.94 17.13
N ALA A 172 16.42 -11.53 15.98
CA ALA A 172 15.46 -10.42 15.92
C ALA A 172 14.08 -10.72 16.54
N THR A 173 13.45 -9.68 17.08
CA THR A 173 12.06 -9.70 17.58
C THR A 173 11.19 -8.79 16.72
N SER A 174 10.00 -9.23 16.32
CA SER A 174 9.08 -8.36 15.55
C SER A 174 8.53 -7.24 16.42
N VAL A 175 8.76 -6.00 16.00
CA VAL A 175 8.28 -4.75 16.60
C VAL A 175 7.93 -3.76 15.48
N PRO A 176 6.73 -3.83 14.88
CA PRO A 176 6.33 -2.96 13.77
C PRO A 176 6.60 -1.48 14.07
N GLY A 177 6.98 -0.69 13.06
CA GLY A 177 7.61 0.63 13.27
C GLY A 177 6.98 1.55 14.32
N ALA A 178 5.65 1.71 14.34
CA ALA A 178 4.98 2.58 15.32
C ALA A 178 5.05 2.05 16.77
N GLU A 179 5.24 0.75 16.95
CA GLU A 179 5.34 0.08 18.24
C GLU A 179 6.73 0.23 18.89
N LEU A 180 7.76 0.65 18.13
CA LEU A 180 9.15 0.71 18.59
C LEU A 180 9.31 1.57 19.85
N VAL A 181 8.86 2.82 19.80
CA VAL A 181 8.99 3.76 20.93
C VAL A 181 8.19 3.31 22.15
N LEU A 182 7.05 2.66 21.91
CA LEU A 182 6.16 2.13 22.95
C LEU A 182 6.79 0.92 23.67
N ARG A 183 7.43 0.01 22.94
CA ARG A 183 7.78 -1.33 23.45
C ARG A 183 9.27 -1.58 23.69
N VAL A 184 10.17 -0.82 23.07
CA VAL A 184 11.62 -1.15 23.09
C VAL A 184 12.21 -1.20 24.51
N ARG A 185 11.70 -0.39 25.44
CA ARG A 185 12.17 -0.37 26.84
C ARG A 185 11.87 -1.66 27.61
N GLU A 186 10.84 -2.41 27.19
CA GLU A 186 10.56 -3.73 27.75
C GLU A 186 11.54 -4.79 27.23
N LEU A 187 12.11 -4.59 26.04
CA LEU A 187 13.09 -5.49 25.45
C LEU A 187 14.53 -5.15 25.85
N ALA A 188 14.85 -3.86 26.03
CA ALA A 188 16.17 -3.35 26.36
C ALA A 188 16.13 -2.44 27.61
N PRO A 189 15.82 -2.98 28.80
CA PRO A 189 15.67 -2.18 30.02
C PRO A 189 17.00 -1.63 30.56
N ASP A 190 18.14 -2.28 30.28
CA ASP A 190 19.46 -1.74 30.61
C ASP A 190 19.85 -0.67 29.56
N PRO A 191 20.16 0.57 29.96
CA PRO A 191 20.54 1.65 29.04
C PRO A 191 21.83 1.36 28.27
N ARG A 192 22.62 0.36 28.66
CA ARG A 192 23.83 -0.07 27.94
C ARG A 192 23.54 -1.05 26.82
N THR A 193 22.41 -1.76 26.86
CA THR A 193 22.00 -2.69 25.81
C THR A 193 21.83 -1.94 24.50
N ARG A 194 22.49 -2.41 23.44
CA ARG A 194 22.38 -1.79 22.11
C ARG A 194 21.10 -2.23 21.43
N VAL A 195 20.37 -1.26 20.88
CA VAL A 195 19.18 -1.53 20.07
C VAL A 195 19.53 -1.41 18.59
N ILE A 196 19.24 -2.46 17.82
CA ILE A 196 19.45 -2.49 16.38
C ILE A 196 18.11 -2.64 15.69
N VAL A 197 17.70 -1.67 14.87
CA VAL A 197 16.45 -1.74 14.10
C VAL A 197 16.73 -2.24 12.69
N ASN A 198 16.03 -3.27 12.23
CA ASN A 198 16.11 -3.74 10.84
C ASN A 198 14.78 -3.61 10.09
N CYS A 199 14.87 -3.67 8.77
CA CYS A 199 13.77 -3.99 7.89
C CYS A 199 14.30 -4.87 6.73
N ALA A 200 13.63 -4.88 5.59
CA ALA A 200 14.08 -5.63 4.42
C ALA A 200 15.20 -4.90 3.66
N GLY A 201 15.04 -3.60 3.45
CA GLY A 201 16.01 -2.69 2.85
C GLY A 201 16.46 -1.62 3.85
N ARG A 202 16.12 -0.35 3.59
CA ARG A 202 16.64 0.80 4.36
C ARG A 202 15.57 1.65 5.05
N THR A 203 14.45 1.94 4.38
CA THR A 203 13.48 2.96 4.84
C THR A 203 12.98 2.76 6.27
N ARG A 204 12.37 1.60 6.58
CA ARG A 204 11.76 1.35 7.90
C ARG A 204 12.79 1.25 9.02
N SER A 205 14.01 0.79 8.75
CA SER A 205 15.08 0.77 9.76
C SER A 205 15.60 2.18 10.04
N ILE A 206 15.77 3.03 9.02
CA ILE A 206 16.13 4.45 9.23
C ILE A 206 15.05 5.16 10.06
N ILE A 207 13.80 5.08 9.65
CA ILE A 207 12.68 5.72 10.35
C ILE A 207 12.52 5.17 11.78
N GLY A 208 12.63 3.86 11.96
CA GLY A 208 12.55 3.23 13.28
C GLY A 208 13.70 3.63 14.19
N THR A 209 14.95 3.61 13.72
CA THR A 209 16.12 4.06 14.49
C THR A 209 15.99 5.53 14.85
N GLN A 210 15.65 6.39 13.89
CA GLN A 210 15.51 7.82 14.17
C GLN A 210 14.30 8.12 15.06
N SER A 211 13.27 7.26 15.07
CA SER A 211 12.15 7.36 16.02
C SER A 211 12.62 7.17 17.46
N LEU A 212 13.46 6.16 17.70
CA LEU A 212 14.03 5.88 19.01
C LEU A 212 14.99 6.99 19.47
N VAL A 213 15.82 7.51 18.56
CA VAL A 213 16.70 8.66 18.80
C VAL A 213 15.89 9.91 19.15
N ASN A 214 14.87 10.23 18.36
CA ASN A 214 14.02 11.40 18.60
C ASN A 214 13.23 11.28 19.91
N ALA A 215 12.79 10.08 20.28
CA ALA A 215 12.12 9.81 21.55
C ALA A 215 13.07 9.80 22.77
N GLY A 216 14.38 9.96 22.56
CA GLY A 216 15.37 10.12 23.62
C GLY A 216 15.55 8.87 24.49
N ILE A 217 15.51 7.67 23.90
CA ILE A 217 15.87 6.47 24.68
C ILE A 217 17.35 6.53 25.08
N PRO A 218 17.73 6.02 26.27
CA PRO A 218 19.11 6.10 26.74
C PRO A 218 20.05 5.13 26.05
N ASN A 219 19.50 4.10 25.38
CA ASN A 219 20.25 3.05 24.70
C ASN A 219 21.03 3.58 23.51
N PRO A 220 22.23 3.02 23.20
CA PRO A 220 22.84 3.22 21.90
C PRO A 220 21.96 2.55 20.82
N VAL A 221 21.56 3.31 19.81
CA VAL A 221 20.67 2.85 18.73
C VAL A 221 21.38 2.90 17.40
N ALA A 222 21.19 1.88 16.56
CA ALA A 222 21.61 1.88 15.17
C ALA A 222 20.59 1.15 14.28
N ALA A 223 20.52 1.53 13.00
CA ALA A 223 19.88 0.71 11.97
C ALA A 223 20.83 -0.42 11.54
N LEU A 224 20.30 -1.60 11.21
CA LEU A 224 21.01 -2.55 10.37
C LEU A 224 21.02 -1.99 8.94
N ARG A 225 22.21 -1.65 8.44
CA ARG A 225 22.38 -1.10 7.10
C ARG A 225 21.91 -2.10 6.06
N ASN A 226 20.99 -1.67 5.22
CA ASN A 226 20.40 -2.45 4.10
C ASN A 226 19.60 -3.69 4.52
N GLY A 227 19.32 -3.89 5.81
CA GLY A 227 18.35 -4.88 6.29
C GLY A 227 18.65 -6.32 5.89
N THR A 228 17.61 -7.12 5.66
CA THR A 228 17.74 -8.52 5.22
C THR A 228 18.39 -8.64 3.84
N ILE A 229 18.21 -7.64 2.96
CA ILE A 229 18.92 -7.59 1.67
C ILE A 229 20.43 -7.52 1.92
N GLY A 230 20.89 -6.59 2.76
CA GLY A 230 22.31 -6.43 3.12
C GLY A 230 22.88 -7.71 3.74
N TRP A 231 22.11 -8.35 4.61
CA TRP A 231 22.46 -9.64 5.21
C TRP A 231 22.68 -10.75 4.17
N THR A 232 21.75 -10.90 3.22
CA THR A 232 21.88 -11.86 2.11
C THR A 232 23.04 -11.51 1.18
N LEU A 233 23.25 -10.22 0.89
CA LEU A 233 24.37 -9.77 0.06
C LEU A 233 25.72 -10.04 0.74
N ALA A 234 25.81 -9.94 2.05
CA ALA A 234 26.98 -10.32 2.85
C ALA A 234 27.19 -11.85 2.96
N GLY A 235 26.31 -12.67 2.38
CA GLY A 235 26.41 -14.13 2.43
C GLY A 235 26.03 -14.71 3.80
N GLN A 236 25.32 -13.95 4.63
CA GLN A 236 24.90 -14.36 5.97
C GLN A 236 23.53 -15.04 5.95
N GLN A 237 23.29 -15.91 6.93
CA GLN A 237 22.09 -16.74 6.99
C GLN A 237 20.92 -16.01 7.66
N LEU A 238 19.76 -15.97 7.00
CA LEU A 238 18.50 -15.48 7.57
C LEU A 238 17.76 -16.60 8.31
N ASP A 239 16.96 -16.22 9.31
CA ASP A 239 15.95 -17.08 9.94
C ASP A 239 14.65 -17.06 9.12
N HIS A 240 13.89 -18.15 9.14
CA HIS A 240 12.57 -18.26 8.48
C HIS A 240 11.51 -18.81 9.46
N GLY A 241 10.27 -18.35 9.34
CA GLY A 241 9.16 -18.80 10.19
C GLY A 241 9.27 -18.37 11.66
N ALA A 242 10.14 -17.40 11.97
CA ALA A 242 10.33 -16.91 13.32
C ALA A 242 9.04 -16.28 13.88
N SER A 243 8.79 -16.41 15.18
CA SER A 243 7.51 -16.02 15.81
C SER A 243 7.65 -15.07 17.00
N ARG A 244 8.87 -14.63 17.34
CA ARG A 244 9.12 -13.69 18.43
C ARG A 244 8.45 -12.33 18.15
N ARG A 245 7.74 -11.83 19.17
CA ARG A 245 7.04 -10.54 19.17
C ARG A 245 7.39 -9.77 20.44
N ALA A 246 7.37 -8.45 20.38
CA ALA A 246 7.46 -7.64 21.58
C ALA A 246 6.34 -7.97 22.59
N PRO A 247 6.59 -7.80 23.91
CA PRO A 247 5.56 -7.95 24.93
C PRO A 247 4.31 -7.12 24.61
N ALA A 248 3.14 -7.73 24.83
CA ALA A 248 1.84 -7.05 24.69
C ALA A 248 1.66 -5.96 25.76
N ALA A 249 2.01 -6.28 27.00
CA ALA A 249 1.97 -5.36 28.12
C ALA A 249 3.22 -4.46 28.14
N VAL A 250 3.00 -3.18 28.45
CA VAL A 250 4.05 -2.18 28.72
C VAL A 250 3.77 -1.62 30.10
N SER A 251 4.80 -1.55 30.93
CA SER A 251 4.69 -0.95 32.28
C SER A 251 4.31 0.53 32.19
N ASP A 252 3.55 1.03 33.16
CA ASP A 252 3.10 2.43 33.16
C ASP A 252 4.29 3.42 33.12
N ALA A 253 5.39 3.11 33.81
CA ALA A 253 6.61 3.92 33.77
C ALA A 253 7.25 4.01 32.37
N ASN A 254 7.30 2.89 31.64
CA ASN A 254 7.80 2.87 30.27
C ASN A 254 6.84 3.55 29.30
N ARG A 255 5.53 3.33 29.46
CA ARG A 255 4.49 4.00 28.67
C ARG A 255 4.54 5.51 28.84
N ASP A 256 4.65 6.01 30.07
CA ASP A 256 4.75 7.45 30.35
C ASP A 256 6.03 8.06 29.76
N SER A 257 7.15 7.34 29.81
CA SER A 257 8.41 7.77 29.20
C SER A 257 8.33 7.82 27.68
N ALA A 258 7.72 6.80 27.06
CA ALA A 258 7.44 6.75 25.63
C ALA A 258 6.52 7.90 25.20
N ARG A 259 5.44 8.15 25.96
CA ARG A 259 4.47 9.23 25.69
C ARG A 259 5.12 10.60 25.71
N ARG A 260 5.98 10.89 26.71
CA ARG A 260 6.70 12.17 26.78
C ARG A 260 7.59 12.40 25.55
N GLY A 261 8.38 11.38 25.16
CA GLY A 261 9.24 11.46 23.98
C GLY A 261 8.45 11.63 22.68
N ALA A 262 7.38 10.84 22.52
CA ALA A 262 6.51 10.88 21.34
C ALA A 262 5.76 12.21 21.19
N ARG A 263 5.21 12.76 22.29
CA ARG A 263 4.57 14.09 22.27
C ARG A 263 5.56 15.19 21.90
N ALA A 264 6.74 15.19 22.52
CA ALA A 264 7.74 16.23 22.29
C ALA A 264 8.16 16.29 20.80
N ILE A 265 8.34 15.13 20.15
CA ILE A 265 8.66 15.12 18.72
C ILE A 265 7.47 15.48 17.84
N ALA A 266 6.25 15.06 18.20
CA ALA A 266 5.03 15.45 17.49
C ALA A 266 4.82 16.97 17.51
N ASP A 267 4.96 17.60 18.69
CA ASP A 267 4.86 19.05 18.86
C ASP A 267 5.94 19.77 18.03
N ARG A 268 7.19 19.29 18.07
CA ARG A 268 8.30 19.85 17.28
C ARG A 268 8.06 19.75 15.76
N ALA A 269 7.41 18.67 15.31
CA ALA A 269 7.02 18.48 13.92
C ALA A 269 5.78 19.27 13.50
N GLY A 270 5.12 19.97 14.44
CA GLY A 270 3.92 20.76 14.17
C GLY A 270 2.63 19.94 14.07
N VAL A 271 2.62 18.73 14.64
CA VAL A 271 1.40 17.92 14.79
C VAL A 271 0.44 18.64 15.72
N ARG A 272 -0.82 18.74 15.33
CA ARG A 272 -1.85 19.39 16.14
C ARG A 272 -2.61 18.35 16.96
N ARG A 273 -3.29 18.80 18.02
CA ARG A 273 -4.20 17.95 18.79
C ARG A 273 -5.64 18.40 18.62
N ILE A 274 -6.58 17.48 18.77
CA ILE A 274 -8.01 17.77 18.64
C ILE A 274 -8.84 16.89 19.57
N ALA A 275 -9.81 17.48 20.25
CA ALA A 275 -10.79 16.74 21.02
C ALA A 275 -11.70 15.91 20.08
N LEU A 276 -12.10 14.71 20.50
CA LEU A 276 -12.97 13.82 19.69
C LEU A 276 -14.25 14.53 19.24
N ALA A 277 -14.89 15.29 20.15
CA ALA A 277 -16.10 16.05 19.85
C ALA A 277 -15.92 17.19 18.83
N GLN A 278 -14.67 17.54 18.50
CA GLN A 278 -14.33 18.60 17.55
C GLN A 278 -13.91 18.07 16.18
N LEU A 279 -13.88 16.76 15.95
CA LEU A 279 -13.42 16.18 14.68
C LEU A 279 -14.15 16.72 13.45
N ASP A 280 -15.44 17.02 13.58
CA ASP A 280 -16.24 17.52 12.46
C ASP A 280 -15.89 18.98 12.11
N THR A 281 -15.19 19.71 12.98
CA THR A 281 -14.67 21.06 12.65
C THR A 281 -13.55 21.00 11.59
N LEU A 282 -12.90 19.84 11.41
CA LEU A 282 -11.93 19.63 10.35
C LEU A 282 -12.60 19.38 8.99
N GLN A 283 -13.89 19.07 8.96
CA GLN A 283 -14.68 18.96 7.74
C GLN A 283 -15.05 20.37 7.27
N SER A 284 -14.24 20.93 6.38
CA SER A 284 -14.52 22.22 5.74
C SER A 284 -14.75 22.01 4.24
N PRO A 285 -15.61 22.81 3.59
CA PRO A 285 -15.80 22.75 2.13
C PRO A 285 -14.45 22.75 1.42
N GLY A 286 -14.28 21.84 0.46
CA GLY A 286 -13.02 21.76 -0.27
C GLY A 286 -11.85 21.18 0.52
N ARG A 287 -12.06 20.43 1.62
CA ARG A 287 -11.00 19.63 2.27
C ARG A 287 -11.36 18.16 2.43
N THR A 288 -10.36 17.31 2.28
CA THR A 288 -10.40 15.87 2.54
C THR A 288 -9.83 15.61 3.93
N VAL A 289 -10.52 14.80 4.73
CA VAL A 289 -10.06 14.39 6.07
C VAL A 289 -10.03 12.87 6.16
N TYR A 290 -8.83 12.32 6.28
CA TYR A 290 -8.63 10.91 6.60
C TYR A 290 -8.61 10.70 8.11
N ARG A 291 -9.25 9.63 8.59
CA ARG A 291 -9.32 9.24 10.01
C ARG A 291 -8.72 7.84 10.16
N PHE A 292 -7.53 7.75 10.71
CA PHE A 292 -6.76 6.51 10.82
C PHE A 292 -6.53 6.10 12.27
N ASP A 293 -6.90 4.86 12.60
CA ASP A 293 -6.44 4.21 13.83
C ASP A 293 -5.11 3.52 13.52
N VAL A 294 -4.05 3.94 14.22
CA VAL A 294 -2.68 3.50 13.93
C VAL A 294 -2.23 2.31 14.75
N ARG A 295 -3.11 1.75 15.58
CA ARG A 295 -2.86 0.57 16.40
C ARG A 295 -2.86 -0.70 15.54
N THR A 296 -2.58 -1.83 16.18
CA THR A 296 -2.59 -3.13 15.50
C THR A 296 -4.00 -3.47 14.97
N PRO A 297 -4.12 -4.28 13.91
CA PRO A 297 -5.41 -4.73 13.40
C PRO A 297 -6.26 -5.44 14.47
N GLU A 298 -5.62 -6.16 15.40
CA GLU A 298 -6.28 -6.84 16.51
C GLU A 298 -6.90 -5.83 17.48
N GLU A 299 -6.15 -4.82 17.93
CA GLU A 299 -6.66 -3.77 18.82
C GLU A 299 -7.77 -2.94 18.17
N PHE A 300 -7.69 -2.72 16.85
CA PHE A 300 -8.76 -2.07 16.10
C PHE A 300 -10.02 -2.93 16.09
N ALA A 301 -9.91 -4.21 15.75
CA ALA A 301 -11.05 -5.12 15.70
C ALA A 301 -11.73 -5.30 17.07
N ASP A 302 -10.97 -5.25 18.16
CA ASP A 302 -11.51 -5.34 19.52
C ASP A 302 -12.34 -4.10 19.92
N GLY A 303 -11.99 -2.92 19.40
CA GLY A 303 -12.73 -1.68 19.65
C GLY A 303 -12.01 -0.45 19.10
N HIS A 304 -12.68 0.35 18.27
CA HIS A 304 -12.15 1.57 17.65
C HIS A 304 -13.15 2.73 17.64
N LEU A 305 -12.62 3.93 17.37
CA LEU A 305 -13.43 5.15 17.30
C LEU A 305 -14.31 5.13 16.04
N PRO A 306 -15.59 5.58 16.14
CA PRO A 306 -16.48 5.62 15.00
C PRO A 306 -15.94 6.37 13.79
N GLY A 307 -16.00 5.75 12.62
CA GLY A 307 -15.57 6.33 11.35
C GLY A 307 -14.06 6.45 11.17
N PHE A 308 -13.25 5.78 12.01
CA PHE A 308 -11.83 5.56 11.77
C PHE A 308 -11.63 4.24 11.01
N VAL A 309 -10.61 4.19 10.16
CA VAL A 309 -10.17 2.95 9.51
C VAL A 309 -8.80 2.55 10.02
N ASN A 310 -8.51 1.24 10.09
CA ASN A 310 -7.21 0.77 10.54
C ASN A 310 -6.13 1.04 9.49
N ALA A 311 -5.06 1.70 9.91
CA ALA A 311 -3.83 1.88 9.14
C ALA A 311 -2.64 1.85 10.11
N PRO A 312 -2.10 0.67 10.44
CA PRO A 312 -1.05 0.51 11.44
C PRO A 312 0.12 1.47 11.18
N GLY A 313 0.54 2.23 12.19
CA GLY A 313 1.29 3.47 11.98
C GLY A 313 2.60 3.30 11.20
N GLY A 314 3.33 2.21 11.43
CA GLY A 314 4.56 1.90 10.68
C GLY A 314 4.30 1.71 9.18
N GLN A 315 3.18 1.08 8.83
CA GLN A 315 2.76 0.88 7.44
C GLN A 315 2.15 2.15 6.86
N LEU A 316 1.41 2.94 7.65
CA LEU A 316 0.90 4.24 7.19
C LEU A 316 2.05 5.20 6.79
N VAL A 317 3.17 5.17 7.51
CA VAL A 317 4.37 5.94 7.14
C VAL A 317 5.06 5.35 5.91
N GLN A 318 5.14 4.02 5.80
CA GLN A 318 5.82 3.34 4.69
C GLN A 318 5.03 3.38 3.37
N GLU A 319 3.71 3.32 3.41
CA GLU A 319 2.80 3.17 2.26
C GLU A 319 1.73 4.27 2.26
N THR A 320 2.15 5.51 2.53
CA THR A 320 1.21 6.63 2.74
C THR A 320 0.29 6.86 1.54
N ASP A 321 0.77 6.66 0.32
CA ASP A 321 0.01 6.79 -0.93
C ASP A 321 -1.08 5.72 -1.12
N HIS A 322 -0.96 4.57 -0.43
CA HIS A 322 -2.03 3.57 -0.40
C HIS A 322 -3.22 4.07 0.43
N SER A 323 -2.96 4.70 1.58
CA SER A 323 -4.00 5.16 2.50
C SER A 323 -4.52 6.57 2.20
N ALA A 324 -3.64 7.49 1.79
CA ALA A 324 -3.93 8.91 1.58
C ALA A 324 -3.36 9.39 0.22
N PRO A 325 -3.99 9.03 -0.91
CA PRO A 325 -3.54 9.44 -2.26
C PRO A 325 -3.85 10.91 -2.60
N VAL A 326 -4.73 11.57 -1.84
CA VAL A 326 -5.05 13.00 -2.07
C VAL A 326 -3.97 13.86 -1.39
N ARG A 327 -2.95 14.27 -2.15
CA ARG A 327 -1.91 15.16 -1.63
C ARG A 327 -2.53 16.49 -1.23
N GLY A 328 -2.16 17.02 -0.05
CA GLY A 328 -2.75 18.24 0.54
C GLY A 328 -3.92 17.98 1.50
N ALA A 329 -4.39 16.73 1.61
CA ALA A 329 -5.44 16.36 2.56
C ALA A 329 -5.00 16.49 4.03
N ARG A 330 -5.99 16.47 4.92
CA ARG A 330 -5.81 16.38 6.38
C ARG A 330 -5.79 14.93 6.81
N ILE A 331 -4.93 14.62 7.78
CA ILE A 331 -4.86 13.30 8.41
C ILE A 331 -5.12 13.45 9.91
N VAL A 332 -6.06 12.67 10.43
CA VAL A 332 -6.36 12.55 11.85
C VAL A 332 -5.97 11.16 12.30
N LEU A 333 -5.15 11.07 13.35
CA LEU A 333 -4.65 9.81 13.90
C LEU A 333 -5.23 9.54 15.28
N ALA A 334 -5.59 8.29 15.55
CA ALA A 334 -6.01 7.82 16.86
C ALA A 334 -5.18 6.61 17.32
N ASP A 335 -4.87 6.61 18.61
CA ASP A 335 -4.36 5.48 19.39
C ASP A 335 -4.93 5.57 20.82
N ASP A 336 -4.58 4.64 21.70
CA ASP A 336 -5.01 4.60 23.12
C ASP A 336 -3.85 4.76 24.12
N ASP A 337 -2.62 4.81 23.65
CA ASP A 337 -1.39 4.97 24.43
C ASP A 337 -0.76 6.36 24.30
N ASP A 338 -1.13 7.11 23.24
CA ASP A 338 -0.63 8.43 22.88
C ASP A 338 0.88 8.47 22.57
N VAL A 339 1.41 7.32 22.16
CA VAL A 339 2.76 7.13 21.62
C VAL A 339 2.70 6.91 20.12
N ARG A 340 1.91 5.92 19.67
CA ARG A 340 1.85 5.46 18.28
C ARG A 340 1.34 6.53 17.32
N ALA A 341 0.27 7.22 17.68
CA ALA A 341 -0.32 8.31 16.89
C ALA A 341 0.59 9.54 16.87
N SER A 342 1.20 9.88 18.01
CA SER A 342 2.15 10.98 18.11
C SER A 342 3.40 10.74 17.25
N MET A 343 4.00 9.55 17.34
CA MET A 343 5.16 9.17 16.51
C MET A 343 4.83 9.13 15.02
N THR A 344 3.73 8.46 14.66
CA THR A 344 3.26 8.38 13.27
C THR A 344 2.98 9.78 12.71
N GLY A 345 2.31 10.62 13.49
CA GLY A 345 1.99 11.98 13.10
C GLY A 345 3.22 12.85 12.89
N SER A 346 4.26 12.68 13.72
CA SER A 346 5.52 13.41 13.56
C SER A 346 6.18 13.12 12.20
N TRP A 347 6.12 11.88 11.70
CA TRP A 347 6.67 11.51 10.40
C TRP A 347 5.83 12.00 9.24
N LEU A 348 4.50 11.85 9.32
CA LEU A 348 3.59 12.38 8.30
C LEU A 348 3.72 13.91 8.18
N ALA A 349 3.83 14.64 9.30
CA ALA A 349 4.01 16.09 9.28
C ALA A 349 5.34 16.50 8.61
N GLN A 350 6.43 15.77 8.89
CA GLN A 350 7.72 15.94 8.22
C GLN A 350 7.68 15.61 6.72
N MET A 351 6.82 14.67 6.30
CA MET A 351 6.49 14.41 4.89
C MET A 351 5.54 15.45 4.28
N GLY A 352 5.23 16.54 4.99
CA GLY A 352 4.47 17.68 4.52
C GLY A 352 2.94 17.54 4.61
N TRP A 353 2.44 16.56 5.38
CA TRP A 353 1.01 16.40 5.63
C TRP A 353 0.50 17.35 6.73
N GLU A 354 -0.77 17.74 6.65
CA GLU A 354 -1.46 18.43 7.74
C GLU A 354 -2.04 17.38 8.71
N VAL A 355 -1.47 17.26 9.90
CA VAL A 355 -1.74 16.14 10.81
C VAL A 355 -2.30 16.59 12.16
N TRP A 356 -3.33 15.86 12.61
CA TRP A 356 -3.88 15.93 13.95
C TRP A 356 -3.81 14.58 14.64
N VAL A 357 -3.64 14.61 15.96
CA VAL A 357 -3.80 13.46 16.84
C VAL A 357 -4.99 13.70 17.75
N VAL A 358 -5.88 12.71 17.85
CA VAL A 358 -7.02 12.76 18.78
C VAL A 358 -6.48 12.81 20.21
N GLU A 359 -7.04 13.69 21.03
CA GLU A 359 -6.73 13.73 22.45
C GLU A 359 -7.15 12.42 23.15
N PRO A 360 -6.52 12.02 24.26
CA PRO A 360 -6.91 10.82 24.98
C PRO A 360 -8.41 10.82 25.32
N VAL A 361 -9.08 9.71 25.04
CA VAL A 361 -10.52 9.52 25.27
C VAL A 361 -10.78 8.31 26.17
N ALA A 362 -11.98 8.25 26.76
CA ALA A 362 -12.41 7.10 27.52
C ALA A 362 -12.53 5.86 26.61
N ALA A 363 -12.27 4.66 27.15
CA ALA A 363 -12.40 3.41 26.40
C ALA A 363 -13.82 3.20 25.83
N SER A 364 -14.85 3.74 26.50
CA SER A 364 -16.24 3.69 26.04
C SER A 364 -16.50 4.40 24.70
N GLU A 365 -15.64 5.33 24.29
CA GLU A 365 -15.75 6.01 22.99
C GLU A 365 -15.33 5.10 21.82
N ARG A 366 -14.64 3.99 22.10
CA ARG A 366 -14.23 2.99 21.09
C ARG A 366 -15.32 1.94 20.89
N SER A 367 -16.45 2.38 20.36
CA SER A 367 -17.68 1.60 20.31
C SER A 367 -17.82 0.71 19.06
N GLU A 368 -17.10 0.98 17.97
CA GLU A 368 -17.14 0.15 16.77
C GLU A 368 -16.17 -1.05 16.92
N THR A 369 -16.56 -2.22 16.41
CA THR A 369 -15.79 -3.47 16.51
C THR A 369 -15.73 -4.19 15.17
N GLY A 370 -14.79 -5.13 15.05
CA GLY A 370 -14.53 -5.87 13.81
C GLY A 370 -13.80 -5.07 12.74
N ALA A 371 -13.64 -5.67 11.57
CA ALA A 371 -13.05 -4.99 10.42
C ALA A 371 -14.08 -4.08 9.73
N VAL A 372 -13.67 -2.87 9.35
CA VAL A 372 -14.48 -1.96 8.56
C VAL A 372 -14.34 -2.32 7.08
N ALA A 373 -15.44 -2.76 6.46
CA ALA A 373 -15.46 -3.02 5.02
C ALA A 373 -15.29 -1.70 4.25
N ALA A 374 -14.39 -1.69 3.27
CA ALA A 374 -14.24 -0.55 2.38
C ALA A 374 -15.57 -0.27 1.67
N PRO A 375 -16.00 1.00 1.52
CA PRO A 375 -17.18 1.33 0.73
C PRO A 375 -16.95 0.96 -0.73
N VAL A 376 -17.80 0.09 -1.28
CA VAL A 376 -17.74 -0.35 -2.68
C VAL A 376 -19.11 -0.10 -3.35
N PRO A 377 -19.16 0.42 -4.58
CA PRO A 377 -20.40 0.61 -5.32
C PRO A 377 -21.09 -0.72 -5.62
N THR A 378 -22.41 -0.70 -5.79
CA THR A 378 -23.15 -1.89 -6.21
C THR A 378 -22.82 -2.19 -7.68
N PRO A 379 -22.29 -3.38 -8.02
CA PRO A 379 -22.05 -3.75 -9.41
C PRO A 379 -23.37 -3.95 -10.15
N THR A 380 -23.34 -3.80 -11.48
CA THR A 380 -24.51 -4.08 -12.33
C THR A 380 -24.94 -5.55 -12.17
N PRO A 381 -26.25 -5.85 -12.10
CA PRO A 381 -26.73 -7.23 -12.01
C PRO A 381 -26.19 -8.12 -13.15
N VAL A 382 -25.73 -9.31 -12.78
CA VAL A 382 -25.17 -10.31 -13.69
C VAL A 382 -25.73 -11.69 -13.31
N ALA A 383 -26.01 -12.51 -14.32
CA ALA A 383 -26.44 -13.89 -14.11
C ALA A 383 -25.35 -14.64 -13.33
N SER A 384 -25.75 -15.45 -12.38
CA SER A 384 -24.84 -16.21 -11.54
C SER A 384 -24.97 -17.70 -11.78
N VAL A 385 -23.90 -18.43 -11.46
CA VAL A 385 -23.87 -19.89 -11.54
C VAL A 385 -23.26 -20.45 -10.25
N GLY A 386 -23.87 -21.52 -9.72
CA GLY A 386 -23.33 -22.26 -8.59
C GLY A 386 -22.16 -23.18 -8.96
N THR A 387 -21.37 -23.57 -7.97
CA THR A 387 -20.16 -24.40 -8.15
C THR A 387 -20.45 -25.76 -8.82
N ALA A 388 -21.53 -26.44 -8.41
CA ALA A 388 -21.91 -27.73 -8.99
C ALA A 388 -22.26 -27.65 -10.47
N GLN A 389 -22.97 -26.59 -10.89
CA GLN A 389 -23.35 -26.39 -12.28
C GLN A 389 -22.13 -26.05 -13.15
N LEU A 390 -21.21 -25.21 -12.63
CA LEU A 390 -19.95 -24.93 -13.32
C LEU A 390 -19.10 -26.20 -13.47
N ALA A 391 -19.00 -27.02 -12.42
CA ALA A 391 -18.26 -28.29 -12.48
C ALA A 391 -18.83 -29.21 -13.58
N ALA A 392 -20.15 -29.39 -13.61
CA ALA A 392 -20.80 -30.19 -14.65
C ALA A 392 -20.53 -29.68 -16.08
N TRP A 393 -20.45 -28.36 -16.27
CA TRP A 393 -20.10 -27.76 -17.57
C TRP A 393 -18.65 -27.99 -17.97
N LEU A 394 -17.72 -28.00 -17.01
CA LEU A 394 -16.32 -28.28 -17.26
C LEU A 394 -16.09 -29.78 -17.54
N ASP A 395 -16.77 -30.66 -16.80
CA ASP A 395 -16.67 -32.11 -16.95
C ASP A 395 -17.24 -32.62 -18.27
N ALA A 396 -18.25 -31.93 -18.84
CA ALA A 396 -18.79 -32.25 -20.16
C ALA A 396 -17.72 -32.18 -21.27
N GLY A 397 -16.67 -31.38 -21.09
CA GLY A 397 -15.49 -31.38 -21.97
C GLY A 397 -15.74 -30.93 -23.40
N ASP A 398 -16.93 -30.39 -23.73
CA ASP A 398 -17.36 -30.00 -25.07
C ASP A 398 -16.72 -28.69 -25.58
N GLY A 399 -15.95 -28.02 -24.71
CA GLY A 399 -15.32 -26.75 -25.02
C GLY A 399 -16.31 -25.60 -25.18
N SER A 400 -17.53 -25.69 -24.65
CA SER A 400 -18.53 -24.61 -24.68
C SER A 400 -18.25 -23.48 -23.69
N THR A 401 -17.47 -23.77 -22.62
CA THR A 401 -17.29 -22.88 -21.46
C THR A 401 -15.82 -22.48 -21.27
N ALA A 402 -15.57 -21.19 -21.01
CA ALA A 402 -14.29 -20.72 -20.47
C ALA A 402 -14.50 -20.07 -19.10
N VAL A 403 -13.57 -20.33 -18.18
CA VAL A 403 -13.50 -19.65 -16.89
C VAL A 403 -12.44 -18.56 -16.95
N LEU A 404 -12.81 -17.33 -16.58
CA LEU A 404 -11.90 -16.19 -16.50
C LEU A 404 -11.67 -15.83 -15.03
N ASP A 405 -10.43 -15.94 -14.55
CA ASP A 405 -10.05 -15.62 -13.18
C ASP A 405 -9.39 -14.23 -13.11
N PHE A 406 -10.04 -13.33 -12.36
CA PHE A 406 -9.60 -11.95 -12.12
C PHE A 406 -8.96 -11.77 -10.74
N THR A 407 -8.66 -12.85 -10.01
CA THR A 407 -7.80 -12.74 -8.81
C THR A 407 -6.41 -12.24 -9.20
N THR A 408 -5.58 -11.82 -8.24
CA THR A 408 -4.18 -11.45 -8.53
C THR A 408 -3.43 -12.65 -9.11
N SER A 409 -2.46 -12.44 -10.01
CA SER A 409 -1.68 -13.54 -10.61
C SER A 409 -1.00 -14.42 -9.56
N ALA A 410 -0.53 -13.85 -8.45
CA ALA A 410 0.04 -14.61 -7.33
C ALA A 410 -0.97 -15.60 -6.71
N ASN A 411 -2.22 -15.19 -6.54
CA ASN A 411 -3.29 -16.05 -6.05
C ASN A 411 -3.67 -17.13 -7.07
N TYR A 412 -3.74 -16.78 -8.36
CA TYR A 412 -3.99 -17.73 -9.43
C TYR A 412 -2.92 -18.81 -9.46
N VAL A 413 -1.63 -18.42 -9.52
CA VAL A 413 -0.50 -19.34 -9.51
C VAL A 413 -0.51 -20.24 -8.26
N ARG A 414 -0.89 -19.69 -7.10
CA ARG A 414 -1.02 -20.49 -5.88
C ARG A 414 -2.12 -21.55 -5.99
N ARG A 415 -3.30 -21.18 -6.48
CA ARG A 415 -4.44 -22.08 -6.71
C ARG A 415 -5.55 -21.43 -7.53
N HIS A 416 -6.16 -22.17 -8.45
CA HIS A 416 -7.28 -21.72 -9.28
C HIS A 416 -8.19 -22.89 -9.70
N ILE A 417 -9.35 -22.57 -10.28
CA ILE A 417 -10.27 -23.55 -10.86
C ILE A 417 -9.61 -24.20 -12.09
N PRO A 418 -9.65 -25.54 -12.24
CA PRO A 418 -9.00 -26.22 -13.35
C PRO A 418 -9.37 -25.65 -14.72
N GLY A 419 -8.37 -25.35 -15.54
CA GLY A 419 -8.54 -24.80 -16.87
C GLY A 419 -8.98 -23.33 -16.94
N ALA A 420 -9.05 -22.61 -15.82
CA ALA A 420 -9.33 -21.17 -15.81
C ALA A 420 -8.18 -20.37 -16.44
N TYR A 421 -8.53 -19.30 -17.16
CA TYR A 421 -7.59 -18.34 -17.71
C TYR A 421 -7.38 -17.18 -16.74
N PHE A 422 -6.14 -16.88 -16.37
CA PHE A 422 -5.82 -15.63 -15.67
C PHE A 422 -5.99 -14.44 -16.62
N VAL A 423 -6.72 -13.40 -16.18
CA VAL A 423 -7.03 -12.21 -16.97
C VAL A 423 -6.87 -10.93 -16.14
N ILE A 424 -6.19 -9.94 -16.71
CA ILE A 424 -6.18 -8.57 -16.19
C ILE A 424 -7.37 -7.81 -16.81
N ARG A 425 -8.28 -7.30 -15.97
CA ARG A 425 -9.54 -6.68 -16.40
C ARG A 425 -9.33 -5.47 -17.31
N ALA A 426 -8.33 -4.63 -17.05
CA ALA A 426 -8.00 -3.49 -17.91
C ALA A 426 -7.63 -3.92 -19.35
N GLN A 427 -7.09 -5.13 -19.50
CA GLN A 427 -6.57 -5.75 -20.72
C GLN A 427 -7.53 -6.79 -21.32
N LEU A 428 -8.81 -6.79 -20.90
CA LEU A 428 -9.77 -7.85 -21.23
C LEU A 428 -9.94 -8.08 -22.74
N ALA A 429 -9.89 -7.03 -23.56
CA ALA A 429 -10.01 -7.17 -25.02
C ALA A 429 -8.85 -7.98 -25.61
N ASP A 430 -7.61 -7.70 -25.18
CA ASP A 430 -6.41 -8.41 -25.63
C ASP A 430 -6.39 -9.85 -25.12
N ALA A 431 -6.80 -10.05 -23.86
CA ALA A 431 -6.95 -11.38 -23.29
C ALA A 431 -7.96 -12.23 -24.05
N LEU A 432 -9.11 -11.67 -24.42
CA LEU A 432 -10.13 -12.38 -25.22
C LEU A 432 -9.63 -12.78 -26.60
N ALA A 433 -8.74 -11.99 -27.22
CA ALA A 433 -8.14 -12.37 -28.50
C ALA A 433 -7.22 -13.61 -28.39
N ARG A 434 -6.69 -13.89 -27.19
CA ARG A 434 -5.85 -15.06 -26.89
C ARG A 434 -6.67 -16.29 -26.43
N ILE A 435 -7.95 -16.12 -26.12
CA ILE A 435 -8.82 -17.19 -25.63
C ILE A 435 -9.70 -17.70 -26.79
N PRO A 436 -9.77 -19.02 -27.05
CA PRO A 436 -10.68 -19.55 -28.06
C PRO A 436 -12.13 -19.12 -27.79
N ARG A 437 -12.87 -18.74 -28.83
CA ARG A 437 -14.28 -18.32 -28.68
C ARG A 437 -15.10 -19.45 -28.05
N ARG A 438 -15.93 -19.09 -27.08
CA ARG A 438 -16.81 -20.01 -26.34
C ARG A 438 -18.26 -19.54 -26.42
N GLN A 439 -19.20 -20.46 -26.22
CA GLN A 439 -20.62 -20.14 -26.12
C GLN A 439 -20.93 -19.43 -24.80
N ARG A 440 -20.14 -19.73 -23.76
CA ARG A 440 -20.30 -19.20 -22.40
C ARG A 440 -18.98 -18.85 -21.74
N TYR A 441 -18.97 -17.75 -20.99
CA TYR A 441 -17.90 -17.34 -20.10
C TYR A 441 -18.40 -17.29 -18.65
N VAL A 442 -17.60 -17.85 -17.73
CA VAL A 442 -17.85 -17.78 -16.28
C VAL A 442 -16.71 -17.03 -15.63
N LEU A 443 -17.00 -15.88 -15.03
CA LEU A 443 -16.00 -15.04 -14.37
C LEU A 443 -15.91 -15.41 -12.89
N THR A 444 -14.68 -15.47 -12.39
CA THR A 444 -14.39 -15.68 -10.98
C THR A 444 -13.28 -14.74 -10.50
N CYS A 445 -13.18 -14.62 -9.19
CA CYS A 445 -12.02 -14.15 -8.44
C CYS A 445 -12.17 -14.74 -7.02
N GLY A 446 -11.35 -14.33 -6.05
CA GLY A 446 -11.43 -14.87 -4.68
C GLY A 446 -12.85 -14.95 -4.11
N SER A 447 -13.60 -13.84 -4.15
CA SER A 447 -14.94 -13.71 -3.55
C SER A 447 -16.07 -13.42 -4.54
N SER A 448 -15.81 -13.44 -5.85
CA SER A 448 -16.65 -12.92 -6.94
C SER A 448 -16.78 -11.39 -7.06
N LEU A 449 -16.31 -10.59 -6.08
CA LEU A 449 -16.53 -9.14 -6.07
C LEU A 449 -16.00 -8.44 -7.33
N LEU A 450 -14.72 -8.60 -7.65
CA LEU A 450 -14.11 -8.00 -8.85
C LEU A 450 -14.70 -8.56 -10.15
N ALA A 451 -15.00 -9.87 -10.17
CA ALA A 451 -15.59 -10.55 -11.32
C ALA A 451 -16.95 -9.95 -11.73
N ARG A 452 -17.73 -9.43 -10.78
CA ARG A 452 -19.03 -8.78 -11.07
C ARG A 452 -18.87 -7.48 -11.85
N PHE A 453 -17.85 -6.68 -11.55
CA PHE A 453 -17.53 -5.49 -12.34
C PHE A 453 -16.99 -5.85 -13.72
N ALA A 454 -16.10 -6.85 -13.79
CA ALA A 454 -15.55 -7.34 -15.05
C ALA A 454 -16.63 -7.91 -16.00
N ALA A 455 -17.74 -8.45 -15.48
CA ALA A 455 -18.83 -8.97 -16.29
C ALA A 455 -19.51 -7.90 -17.15
N ALA A 456 -19.63 -6.66 -16.64
CA ALA A 456 -20.18 -5.54 -17.40
C ALA A 456 -19.24 -5.13 -18.55
N ASP A 457 -17.93 -5.27 -18.37
CA ASP A 457 -16.94 -5.04 -19.42
C ASP A 457 -17.00 -6.15 -20.48
N LEU A 458 -17.06 -7.42 -20.05
CA LEU A 458 -17.10 -8.55 -20.96
C LEU A 458 -18.32 -8.51 -21.88
N ARG A 459 -19.51 -8.18 -21.35
CA ARG A 459 -20.76 -8.07 -22.13
C ARG A 459 -20.70 -7.04 -23.27
N ARG A 460 -19.77 -6.08 -23.21
CA ARG A 460 -19.55 -5.11 -24.29
C ARG A 460 -18.62 -5.62 -25.39
N LEU A 461 -17.92 -6.73 -25.14
CA LEU A 461 -16.89 -7.30 -26.01
C LEU A 461 -17.32 -8.64 -26.64
N THR A 462 -18.41 -9.26 -26.16
CA THR A 462 -18.88 -10.56 -26.67
C THR A 462 -20.40 -10.67 -26.65
N GLU A 463 -20.93 -11.49 -27.55
CA GLU A 463 -22.35 -11.90 -27.58
C GLU A 463 -22.59 -13.22 -26.84
N ALA A 464 -21.53 -13.88 -26.35
CA ALA A 464 -21.61 -15.11 -25.58
C ALA A 464 -22.33 -14.92 -24.23
N GLU A 465 -22.83 -16.01 -23.65
CA GLU A 465 -23.43 -15.96 -22.33
C GLU A 465 -22.39 -15.62 -21.26
N VAL A 466 -22.72 -14.69 -20.36
CA VAL A 466 -21.82 -14.21 -19.30
C VAL A 466 -22.42 -14.49 -17.94
N PHE A 467 -21.72 -15.31 -17.15
CA PHE A 467 -22.06 -15.64 -15.77
C PHE A 467 -20.94 -15.26 -14.80
N VAL A 468 -21.28 -15.05 -13.53
CA VAL A 468 -20.32 -14.95 -12.43
C VAL A 468 -20.50 -16.15 -11.49
N LEU A 469 -19.39 -16.77 -11.08
CA LEU A 469 -19.41 -17.85 -10.10
C LEU A 469 -19.84 -17.31 -8.72
N GLU A 470 -20.90 -17.88 -8.16
CA GLU A 470 -21.39 -17.52 -6.82
C GLU A 470 -20.34 -17.82 -5.75
N GLY A 471 -19.98 -16.80 -4.96
CA GLY A 471 -18.94 -16.89 -3.94
C GLY A 471 -17.51 -17.05 -4.47
N GLY A 472 -17.32 -17.06 -5.80
CA GLY A 472 -16.02 -17.11 -6.46
C GLY A 472 -15.23 -18.39 -6.19
N THR A 473 -13.92 -18.31 -6.38
CA THR A 473 -13.00 -19.44 -6.19
C THR A 473 -13.01 -19.91 -4.73
N GLN A 474 -13.33 -19.04 -3.75
CA GLN A 474 -13.47 -19.46 -2.37
C GLN A 474 -14.64 -20.43 -2.16
N ALA A 475 -15.80 -20.20 -2.79
CA ALA A 475 -16.92 -21.14 -2.73
C ALA A 475 -16.61 -22.46 -3.43
N TRP A 476 -15.86 -22.43 -4.54
CA TRP A 476 -15.35 -23.63 -5.22
C TRP A 476 -14.48 -24.48 -4.29
N ILE A 477 -13.56 -23.83 -3.56
CA ILE A 477 -12.71 -24.48 -2.54
C ILE A 477 -13.56 -25.07 -1.41
N THR A 478 -14.51 -24.31 -0.88
CA THR A 478 -15.41 -24.77 0.20
C THR A 478 -16.26 -25.97 -0.24
N ALA A 479 -16.62 -26.06 -1.52
CA ALA A 479 -17.32 -27.20 -2.09
C ALA A 479 -16.45 -28.46 -2.27
N GLY A 480 -15.15 -28.40 -1.95
CA GLY A 480 -14.22 -29.53 -2.07
C GLY A 480 -13.91 -29.92 -3.51
N LEU A 481 -14.13 -29.01 -4.47
CA LEU A 481 -13.88 -29.27 -5.88
C LEU A 481 -12.39 -29.17 -6.24
N PRO A 482 -11.92 -29.86 -7.30
CA PRO A 482 -10.51 -29.90 -7.67
C PRO A 482 -9.91 -28.52 -7.96
N LEU A 483 -8.61 -28.35 -7.73
CA LEU A 483 -7.86 -27.12 -8.00
C LEU A 483 -6.63 -27.41 -8.86
N GLU A 484 -6.22 -26.44 -9.66
CA GLU A 484 -4.92 -26.39 -10.32
C GLU A 484 -4.00 -25.35 -9.65
N SER A 485 -2.70 -25.48 -9.87
CA SER A 485 -1.67 -24.55 -9.39
C SER A 485 -0.61 -24.36 -10.48
N GLY A 486 0.14 -23.27 -10.42
CA GLY A 486 1.12 -22.88 -11.42
C GLY A 486 0.54 -21.96 -12.50
N GLU A 487 1.36 -21.64 -13.49
CA GLU A 487 1.02 -20.75 -14.61
C GLU A 487 0.36 -21.54 -15.75
N THR A 488 -0.79 -22.16 -15.49
CA THR A 488 -1.40 -23.11 -16.44
C THR A 488 -1.95 -22.43 -17.69
N ARG A 489 -2.67 -21.29 -17.56
CA ARG A 489 -3.26 -20.54 -18.68
C ARG A 489 -3.27 -19.03 -18.42
N LEU A 490 -2.19 -18.36 -18.82
CA LEU A 490 -2.08 -16.90 -18.74
C LEU A 490 -2.62 -16.25 -20.02
N ALA A 491 -3.80 -15.64 -19.95
CA ALA A 491 -4.33 -14.83 -21.06
C ALA A 491 -3.87 -13.36 -20.99
N SER A 492 -3.36 -12.93 -19.83
CA SER A 492 -2.65 -11.66 -19.65
C SER A 492 -1.26 -11.93 -19.07
N ASP A 493 -0.31 -11.09 -19.44
CA ASP A 493 1.03 -11.11 -18.85
C ASP A 493 0.92 -10.64 -17.39
N ARG A 494 1.73 -11.20 -16.49
CA ARG A 494 1.65 -10.98 -15.02
C ARG A 494 2.21 -9.61 -14.60
N THR A 495 1.55 -8.56 -15.06
CA THR A 495 1.89 -7.15 -14.81
C THR A 495 1.06 -6.54 -13.67
N ASP A 496 0.15 -7.32 -13.07
CA ASP A 496 -0.75 -6.90 -12.00
C ASP A 496 -0.06 -6.63 -10.66
N ARG A 497 1.18 -7.10 -10.48
CA ARG A 497 1.99 -6.89 -9.29
C ARG A 497 3.46 -6.63 -9.66
N TYR A 498 4.04 -5.60 -9.06
CA TYR A 498 5.47 -5.34 -9.13
C TYR A 498 6.25 -6.36 -8.29
N ARG A 499 7.29 -6.98 -8.87
CA ARG A 499 8.19 -7.87 -8.15
C ARG A 499 9.17 -7.05 -7.30
N ARG A 500 8.73 -6.69 -6.10
CA ARG A 500 9.49 -5.93 -5.11
C ARG A 500 10.79 -6.66 -4.73
N PRO A 501 11.99 -6.09 -4.99
CA PRO A 501 13.26 -6.75 -4.67
C PRO A 501 13.48 -7.03 -3.17
N TYR A 502 12.71 -6.34 -2.32
CA TYR A 502 12.74 -6.42 -0.87
C TYR A 502 11.67 -7.33 -0.25
N GLU A 503 10.85 -8.02 -1.05
CA GLU A 503 9.90 -9.03 -0.57
C GLU A 503 10.29 -10.43 -1.05
N GLY A 504 10.19 -11.42 -0.17
CA GLY A 504 10.55 -12.80 -0.48
C GLY A 504 12.06 -13.08 -0.39
N THR A 505 12.46 -14.25 -0.87
CA THR A 505 13.83 -14.79 -0.70
C THR A 505 14.44 -15.26 -2.03
N ASP A 506 13.73 -15.10 -3.13
CA ASP A 506 14.04 -15.65 -4.46
C ASP A 506 14.41 -14.56 -5.48
N ASN A 507 14.56 -13.30 -5.04
CA ASN A 507 15.02 -12.23 -5.91
C ASN A 507 16.51 -12.40 -6.24
N PRO A 508 16.94 -12.14 -7.49
CA PRO A 508 18.35 -12.22 -7.87
C PRO A 508 19.15 -11.12 -7.16
N ARG A 509 20.43 -11.41 -6.86
CA ARG A 509 21.33 -10.50 -6.13
C ARG A 509 21.47 -9.15 -6.84
N GLU A 510 21.48 -9.16 -8.17
CA GLU A 510 21.58 -7.96 -9.01
C GLU A 510 20.36 -7.05 -8.85
N ALA A 511 19.14 -7.61 -8.73
CA ALA A 511 17.94 -6.83 -8.49
C ALA A 511 17.92 -6.23 -7.08
N MET A 512 18.39 -6.99 -6.09
CA MET A 512 18.54 -6.50 -4.71
C MET A 512 19.57 -5.36 -4.62
N GLN A 513 20.73 -5.49 -5.29
CA GLN A 513 21.73 -4.43 -5.32
C GLN A 513 21.24 -3.21 -6.09
N GLY A 514 20.61 -3.41 -7.25
CA GLY A 514 20.03 -2.32 -8.05
C GLY A 514 18.95 -1.53 -7.30
N TYR A 515 18.19 -2.18 -6.41
CA TYR A 515 17.27 -1.51 -5.50
C TYR A 515 17.98 -0.57 -4.52
N LEU A 516 19.09 -1.02 -3.91
CA LEU A 516 19.87 -0.18 -3.00
C LEU A 516 20.51 1.00 -3.75
N ASP A 517 21.07 0.75 -4.94
CA ASP A 517 21.67 1.80 -5.78
C ASP A 517 20.64 2.86 -6.17
N TRP A 518 19.39 2.44 -6.44
CA TRP A 518 18.28 3.35 -6.67
C TRP A 518 17.93 4.19 -5.43
N GLU A 519 17.85 3.59 -4.24
CA GLU A 519 17.57 4.32 -2.98
C GLU A 519 18.60 5.43 -2.74
N PHE A 520 19.90 5.18 -2.98
CA PHE A 520 20.95 6.21 -2.82
C PHE A 520 20.79 7.40 -3.78
N GLY A 521 20.14 7.21 -4.94
CA GLY A 521 19.88 8.25 -5.92
C GLY A 521 18.63 9.09 -5.66
N LEU A 522 17.83 8.78 -4.63
CA LEU A 522 16.51 9.40 -4.41
C LEU A 522 16.59 10.88 -4.04
N ILE A 523 17.58 11.29 -3.24
CA ILE A 523 17.69 12.70 -2.79
C ILE A 523 17.90 13.63 -4.00
N ALA A 524 18.78 13.26 -4.93
CA ALA A 524 19.00 14.05 -6.14
C ALA A 524 17.77 14.09 -7.06
N GLN A 525 16.96 13.03 -7.09
CA GLN A 525 15.67 13.04 -7.81
C GLN A 525 14.65 13.98 -7.14
N LEU A 526 14.57 13.98 -5.81
CA LEU A 526 13.69 14.90 -5.07
C LEU A 526 14.04 16.37 -5.33
N GLU A 527 15.33 16.71 -5.42
CA GLU A 527 15.79 18.05 -5.75
C GLU A 527 15.35 18.50 -7.15
N ARG A 528 15.38 17.58 -8.14
CA ARG A 528 14.88 17.86 -9.50
C ARG A 528 13.35 17.96 -9.57
N ASP A 529 12.64 17.11 -8.83
CA ASP A 529 11.17 17.15 -8.73
C ASP A 529 10.69 18.50 -8.16
N GLY A 530 11.20 18.87 -6.99
CA GLY A 530 10.96 20.15 -6.33
C GLY A 530 9.53 20.35 -5.80
N THR A 531 8.74 19.29 -5.63
CA THR A 531 7.33 19.37 -5.16
C THR A 531 7.09 18.70 -3.81
N HIS A 532 8.09 18.03 -3.23
CA HIS A 532 7.90 17.18 -2.05
C HIS A 532 7.56 17.95 -0.76
N GLY A 533 8.25 19.07 -0.50
CA GLY A 533 8.02 19.89 0.69
C GLY A 533 8.41 19.22 2.02
N PHE A 534 9.25 18.18 1.97
CA PHE A 534 9.75 17.47 3.14
C PHE A 534 10.59 18.36 4.05
N ARG A 535 10.52 18.07 5.35
CA ARG A 535 11.33 18.72 6.39
C ARG A 535 11.74 17.66 7.39
N VAL A 536 12.94 17.76 7.94
CA VAL A 536 13.41 16.87 9.00
C VAL A 536 13.66 17.71 10.23
N VAL A 537 13.01 17.33 11.34
CA VAL A 537 13.15 18.06 12.62
C VAL A 537 14.36 17.63 13.40
#